data_AF-A0A645FPY0-F1
#
_entry.id   AF-A0A645FPY0-F1
#
_cell.length_a   1.000
_cell.length_b   1.000
_cell.length_c   1.000
_cell.angle_alpha   90.00
_cell.angle_beta   90.00
_cell.angle_gamma   90.00
#
_symmetry.space_group_name_H-M   'P 1'
#
loop_
_entity.id
_entity.type
_entity.pdbx_description
1 polymer ?
#
loop_
_entity_poly.entity_id
_entity_poly.type
_entity_poly.pdbx_seq_one_letter_code
_entity_poly.pdbx_strand_id
1 'polypeptide(L)'
;MDVRFVELTPWGSNKRLYDLSYVNVKELMENLEDINISGLEEEYNVKYYKIEKSKGRVGIISPISDCFCERCNNMIITHDGFIRLCLYADEEIDLRDFLHKPIMFKEVIKDILKEKPRNHTLV
;
A
#
# COMPACT_ATOMS: atom_id res chain seq x y z
N MET A 1 0.05 -11.95 -19.01
CA MET A 1 -0.86 -11.94 -17.85
C MET A 1 0.02 -11.84 -16.63
N ASP A 2 -0.18 -10.80 -15.82
CA ASP A 2 0.69 -10.51 -14.67
C ASP A 2 0.02 -11.01 -13.40
N VAL A 3 0.82 -11.54 -12.48
CA VAL A 3 0.36 -11.99 -11.16
C VAL A 3 1.04 -11.11 -10.11
N ARG A 4 0.27 -10.61 -9.15
CA ARG A 4 0.80 -9.76 -8.09
C ARG A 4 0.69 -10.45 -6.73
N PHE A 5 1.76 -10.38 -5.96
CA PHE A 5 1.80 -10.79 -4.56
C PHE A 5 1.91 -9.54 -3.69
N VAL A 6 1.21 -9.56 -2.56
CA VAL A 6 1.20 -8.47 -1.59
C VAL A 6 1.78 -9.00 -0.29
N GLU A 7 2.79 -8.32 0.25
CA GLU A 7 3.40 -8.65 1.53
C GLU A 7 2.34 -8.57 2.63
N LEU A 8 2.34 -9.60 3.48
CA LEU A 8 1.40 -9.68 4.60
C LEU A 8 1.71 -8.57 5.61
N THR A 9 0.69 -7.82 6.01
CA THR A 9 0.81 -6.76 7.01
C THR A 9 0.15 -7.11 8.34
N PRO A 10 0.69 -6.70 9.50
CA PRO A 10 0.13 -6.99 10.81
C PRO A 10 -1.01 -6.04 11.17
N TRP A 11 -1.98 -5.87 10.28
CA TRP A 11 -3.11 -4.97 10.46
C TRP A 11 -4.44 -5.71 10.51
N GLY A 12 -5.33 -5.27 11.40
CA GLY A 12 -6.63 -5.92 11.61
C GLY A 12 -6.49 -7.40 12.01
N SER A 13 -7.22 -8.28 11.33
CA SER A 13 -7.23 -9.73 11.58
C SER A 13 -5.92 -10.44 11.18
N ASN A 14 -5.03 -9.77 10.44
CA ASN A 14 -3.80 -10.39 9.94
C ASN A 14 -2.70 -10.50 11.00
N LYS A 15 -2.81 -9.80 12.13
CA LYS A 15 -1.76 -9.75 13.16
C LYS A 15 -1.27 -11.13 13.60
N ARG A 16 -2.20 -12.06 13.90
CA ARG A 16 -1.84 -13.43 14.29
C ARG A 16 -1.12 -14.19 13.18
N LEU A 17 -1.55 -14.04 11.93
CA LEU A 17 -0.92 -14.71 10.80
C LEU A 17 0.47 -14.13 10.54
N TYR A 18 0.62 -12.81 10.66
CA TYR A 18 1.90 -12.13 10.56
C TYR A 18 2.90 -12.66 11.59
N ASP A 19 2.50 -12.72 12.86
CA ASP A 19 3.39 -13.19 13.94
C ASP A 19 3.85 -14.66 13.75
N LEU A 20 3.06 -15.48 13.05
CA LEU A 20 3.33 -16.91 12.85
C LEU A 20 4.09 -17.22 11.55
N SER A 21 3.90 -16.42 10.50
CA SER A 21 4.34 -16.78 9.14
C SER A 21 4.82 -15.60 8.30
N TYR A 22 5.21 -14.48 8.93
CA TYR A 22 5.79 -13.37 8.19
C TYR A 22 7.09 -13.80 7.48
N VAL A 23 7.23 -13.34 6.23
CA VAL A 23 8.44 -13.49 5.43
C VAL A 23 8.82 -12.10 4.94
N ASN A 24 10.05 -11.68 5.20
CA ASN A 24 10.58 -10.44 4.64
C ASN A 24 10.73 -10.61 3.14
N VAL A 25 9.88 -9.92 2.37
CA VAL A 25 9.83 -10.13 0.92
C VAL A 25 11.05 -9.55 0.22
N LYS A 26 11.61 -8.44 0.72
CA LYS A 26 12.85 -7.89 0.17
C LYS A 26 14.00 -8.89 0.29
N GLU A 27 14.19 -9.45 1.48
CA GLU A 27 15.23 -10.45 1.73
C GLU A 27 14.98 -11.73 0.90
N LEU A 28 13.72 -12.17 0.81
CA LEU A 28 13.35 -13.32 -0.04
C LEU A 28 13.75 -13.08 -1.51
N MET A 29 13.44 -11.91 -2.06
CA MET A 29 13.78 -11.57 -3.44
C MET A 29 15.29 -11.42 -3.68
N GLU A 30 16.05 -10.97 -2.68
CA GLU A 30 17.51 -10.87 -2.74
C GLU A 30 18.20 -12.24 -2.70
N ASN A 31 17.58 -13.25 -2.09
CA ASN A 31 18.14 -14.60 -1.92
C ASN A 31 17.51 -15.65 -2.85
N LEU A 32 16.74 -15.23 -3.85
CA LEU A 32 16.05 -16.14 -4.78
C LEU A 32 17.02 -16.63 -5.88
N GLU A 33 17.58 -17.83 -5.70
CA GLU A 33 18.56 -18.41 -6.63
C GLU A 33 17.91 -19.23 -7.77
N ASP A 34 16.74 -19.83 -7.55
CA ASP A 34 16.11 -20.77 -8.50
C ASP A 34 15.35 -20.11 -9.65
N ILE A 35 15.33 -18.77 -9.72
CA ILE A 35 14.53 -18.02 -10.68
C ILE A 35 15.43 -17.13 -11.55
N ASN A 36 15.47 -17.42 -12.85
CA ASN A 36 16.13 -16.55 -13.83
C ASN A 36 15.30 -15.28 -14.08
N ILE A 37 15.67 -14.20 -13.40
CA ILE A 37 15.09 -12.88 -13.61
C ILE A 37 15.80 -12.19 -14.78
N SER A 38 15.04 -11.94 -15.85
CA SER A 38 15.49 -11.29 -17.08
C SER A 38 15.29 -9.77 -17.12
N GLY A 39 14.59 -9.21 -16.12
CA GLY A 39 14.37 -7.77 -16.02
C GLY A 39 13.56 -7.37 -14.79
N LEU A 40 13.71 -6.11 -14.41
CA LEU A 40 13.04 -5.46 -13.28
C LEU A 40 12.42 -4.14 -13.77
N GLU A 41 11.13 -3.94 -13.50
CA GLU A 41 10.40 -2.70 -13.79
C GLU A 41 9.67 -2.24 -12.53
N GLU A 42 9.83 -0.97 -12.16
CA GLU A 42 9.10 -0.39 -11.03
C GLU A 42 7.91 0.44 -11.53
N GLU A 43 6.72 0.17 -11.00
CA GLU A 43 5.50 0.91 -11.31
C GLU A 43 4.77 1.27 -10.01
N TYR A 44 4.79 2.56 -9.66
CA TYR A 44 4.16 3.10 -8.46
C TYR A 44 4.60 2.39 -7.17
N ASN A 45 3.84 1.43 -6.67
CA ASN A 45 4.13 0.65 -5.47
C ASN A 45 4.43 -0.84 -5.75
N VAL A 46 4.64 -1.20 -7.02
CA VAL A 46 4.87 -2.57 -7.47
C VAL A 46 6.25 -2.69 -8.10
N LYS A 47 7.01 -3.70 -7.71
CA LYS A 47 8.23 -4.14 -8.40
C LYS A 47 7.89 -5.37 -9.26
N TYR A 48 8.00 -5.24 -10.58
CA TYR A 48 7.76 -6.33 -11.51
C TYR A 48 9.06 -7.02 -11.91
N TYR A 49 9.09 -8.33 -11.69
CA TYR A 49 10.15 -9.22 -12.10
C TYR A 49 9.71 -9.98 -13.35
N LYS A 50 10.49 -9.87 -14.42
CA LYS A 50 10.28 -10.62 -15.65
C LYS A 50 11.06 -11.93 -15.59
N ILE A 51 10.37 -13.05 -15.52
CA ILE A 51 11.00 -14.37 -15.43
C ILE A 51 11.25 -14.91 -16.85
N GLU A 52 12.43 -15.47 -17.10
CA GLU A 52 12.74 -16.09 -18.39
C GLU A 52 11.70 -17.15 -18.77
N LYS A 53 11.37 -17.23 -20.07
CA LYS A 53 10.40 -18.19 -20.64
C LYS A 53 8.97 -18.09 -20.09
N SER A 54 8.67 -17.12 -19.23
CA SER A 54 7.31 -16.84 -18.76
C SER A 54 6.53 -15.94 -19.72
N LYS A 55 5.19 -16.05 -19.71
CA LYS A 55 4.28 -15.23 -20.55
C LYS A 55 3.87 -13.88 -19.91
N GLY A 56 4.43 -13.54 -18.75
CA GLY A 56 4.00 -12.38 -17.97
C GLY A 56 5.00 -12.03 -16.89
N ARG A 57 4.65 -11.04 -16.06
CA ARG A 57 5.52 -10.56 -14.97
C ARG A 57 4.97 -10.98 -13.61
N VAL A 58 5.86 -11.15 -12.64
CA VAL A 58 5.51 -11.29 -11.22
C VAL A 58 5.68 -9.94 -10.56
N GLY A 59 4.59 -9.35 -10.07
CA GLY A 59 4.60 -8.10 -9.33
C GLY A 59 4.66 -8.35 -7.84
N ILE A 60 5.49 -7.60 -7.14
CA ILE A 60 5.62 -7.63 -5.68
C ILE A 60 5.24 -6.27 -5.11
N ILE A 61 4.32 -6.26 -4.15
CA ILE A 61 3.88 -5.07 -3.40
C ILE A 61 4.29 -5.27 -1.94
N SER A 62 5.27 -4.51 -1.46
CA SER A 62 5.89 -4.71 -0.14
C SER A 62 5.74 -3.49 0.78
N PRO A 63 4.57 -3.29 1.41
CA PRO A 63 4.35 -2.17 2.33
C PRO A 63 5.28 -2.14 3.55
N ILE A 64 5.90 -3.26 3.95
CA ILE A 64 6.74 -3.33 5.16
C ILE A 64 8.22 -3.35 4.79
N SER A 65 8.66 -4.39 4.06
CA SER A 65 10.08 -4.59 3.78
C SER A 65 10.67 -3.60 2.77
N ASP A 66 9.83 -2.92 1.99
CA ASP A 66 10.21 -1.91 1.01
C ASP A 66 9.16 -0.80 0.92
N CYS A 67 8.96 -0.11 2.05
CA CYS A 67 7.91 0.88 2.25
C CYS A 67 7.93 1.99 1.17
N PHE A 68 6.77 2.26 0.58
CA PHE A 68 6.57 3.23 -0.49
C PHE A 68 5.71 4.44 -0.06
N CYS A 69 5.61 4.71 1.25
CA CYS A 69 4.77 5.79 1.77
C CYS A 69 5.21 7.18 1.29
N GLU A 70 6.50 7.42 1.07
CA GLU A 70 7.02 8.70 0.57
C GLU A 70 6.42 9.11 -0.78
N ARG A 71 6.10 8.13 -1.63
CA ARG A 71 5.46 8.32 -2.95
C ARG A 71 3.95 8.07 -2.93
N CYS A 72 3.35 7.79 -1.78
CA CYS A 72 1.93 7.45 -1.65
C CYS A 72 1.04 8.69 -1.72
N ASN A 73 0.18 8.75 -2.73
CA ASN A 73 -0.83 9.80 -2.92
C ASN A 73 -2.27 9.30 -2.69
N ASN A 74 -2.45 8.13 -2.07
CA ASN A 74 -3.77 7.54 -1.83
C ASN A 74 -4.45 8.12 -0.58
N MET A 75 -5.77 8.25 -0.66
CA MET A 75 -6.68 8.48 0.46
C MET A 75 -7.92 7.62 0.23
N ILE A 76 -8.63 7.28 1.30
CA ILE A 76 -9.79 6.39 1.23
C ILE A 76 -11.00 7.15 1.73
N ILE A 77 -12.03 7.25 0.90
CA ILE A 77 -13.36 7.67 1.35
C ILE A 77 -14.14 6.40 1.67
N THR A 78 -14.69 6.33 2.87
CA THR A 78 -15.50 5.20 3.31
C THR A 78 -16.94 5.35 2.80
N HIS A 79 -17.64 4.22 2.71
CA HIS A 79 -19.03 4.16 2.25
C HIS A 79 -20.02 5.01 3.08
N ASP A 80 -19.69 5.29 4.34
CA ASP A 80 -20.49 6.04 5.31
C ASP A 80 -20.09 7.53 5.43
N GLY A 81 -19.20 8.00 4.54
CA GLY A 81 -18.90 9.43 4.40
C GLY A 81 -17.77 9.94 5.27
N PHE A 82 -16.84 9.07 5.67
CA PHE A 82 -15.60 9.44 6.35
C PHE A 82 -14.42 9.37 5.39
N ILE A 83 -13.29 9.97 5.78
CA ILE A 83 -12.02 9.86 5.07
C ILE A 83 -10.92 9.34 5.97
N ARG A 84 -10.09 8.43 5.42
CA ARG A 84 -8.83 7.97 5.99
C ARG A 84 -7.66 8.43 5.13
N LEU A 85 -6.62 8.97 5.77
CA LEU A 85 -5.41 9.46 5.08
C LEU A 85 -4.37 8.37 4.82
N CYS A 86 -4.54 7.20 5.44
CA CYS A 86 -3.75 6.02 5.22
C CYS A 86 -4.65 4.79 5.30
N LEU A 87 -4.31 3.72 4.55
CA LEU A 87 -5.00 2.43 4.63
C LEU A 87 -4.99 1.87 6.05
N TYR A 88 -3.90 2.11 6.77
CA TYR A 88 -3.65 1.60 8.12
C TYR A 88 -3.92 2.64 9.21
N ALA A 89 -4.62 3.74 8.89
CA ALA A 89 -5.06 4.69 9.90
C ALA A 89 -6.23 4.10 10.69
N ASP A 90 -6.14 4.21 12.03
CA ASP A 90 -7.25 3.91 12.93
C ASP A 90 -8.25 5.08 13.02
N GLU A 91 -7.78 6.29 12.70
CA GLU A 91 -8.59 7.50 12.74
C GLU A 91 -9.29 7.78 11.41
N GLU A 92 -10.52 8.28 11.52
CA GLU A 92 -11.39 8.68 10.44
C GLU A 92 -11.86 10.11 10.66
N ILE A 93 -11.96 10.89 9.58
CA ILE A 93 -12.44 12.28 9.63
C ILE A 93 -13.82 12.33 8.96
N ASP A 94 -14.81 12.87 9.67
CA ASP A 94 -16.18 13.01 9.18
C ASP A 94 -16.25 14.06 8.07
N LEU A 95 -16.75 13.67 6.89
CA LEU A 95 -16.94 14.57 5.76
C LEU A 95 -18.42 14.91 5.48
N ARG A 96 -19.37 14.31 6.21
CA ARG A 96 -20.80 14.31 5.85
C ARG A 96 -21.38 15.72 5.73
N ASP A 97 -20.99 16.62 6.63
CA ASP A 97 -21.44 18.02 6.64
C ASP A 97 -20.97 18.85 5.44
N PHE A 98 -19.97 18.35 4.71
CA PHE A 98 -19.34 19.01 3.57
C PHE A 98 -19.68 18.38 2.22
N LEU A 99 -20.25 17.17 2.18
CA LEU A 99 -20.53 16.41 0.93
C LEU A 99 -21.38 17.19 -0.09
N HIS A 100 -22.31 18.03 0.39
CA HIS A 100 -23.19 18.84 -0.46
C HIS A 100 -22.72 20.30 -0.60
N LYS A 101 -21.50 20.63 -0.16
CA LYS A 101 -20.95 22.01 -0.16
C LYS A 101 -19.61 22.04 -0.89
N PRO A 102 -19.58 22.05 -2.25
CA PRO A 102 -18.36 21.83 -3.03
C PRO A 102 -17.19 22.78 -2.70
N ILE A 103 -17.48 24.06 -2.44
CA ILE A 103 -16.47 25.05 -2.09
C ILE A 103 -15.85 24.73 -0.72
N MET A 104 -16.68 24.45 0.29
CA MET A 104 -16.21 24.08 1.62
C MET A 104 -15.49 22.74 1.63
N PHE A 105 -16.03 21.75 0.90
CA PHE A 105 -15.41 20.44 0.73
C PHE A 105 -13.98 20.56 0.23
N LYS A 106 -13.75 21.38 -0.80
CA LYS A 106 -12.41 21.61 -1.34
C LYS A 106 -11.44 22.17 -0.31
N GLU A 107 -11.86 23.16 0.49
CA GLU A 107 -11.00 23.76 1.51
C GLU A 107 -10.75 22.79 2.68
N VAL A 108 -11.78 22.08 3.14
CA VAL A 108 -11.64 21.04 4.19
C VAL A 108 -10.69 19.93 3.76
N ILE A 109 -10.77 19.44 2.51
CA ILE A 109 -9.84 18.43 2.00
C ILE A 109 -8.40 18.95 1.96
N LYS A 110 -8.17 20.21 1.58
CA LYS A 110 -6.81 20.80 1.62
C LYS A 110 -6.23 20.87 3.02
N ASP A 111 -7.06 21.15 4.01
CA ASP A 111 -6.62 21.19 5.41
C ASP A 111 -6.35 19.78 5.93
N ILE A 112 -7.25 18.84 5.68
CA ILE A 112 -7.10 17.42 6.03
C ILE A 112 -5.82 16.82 5.42
N LEU A 113 -5.47 17.19 4.18
CA LEU A 113 -4.26 16.71 3.51
C LEU A 113 -2.96 17.02 4.27
N LYS A 114 -2.94 18.07 5.10
CA LYS A 114 -1.77 18.45 5.91
C LYS A 114 -1.52 17.44 7.04
N GLU A 115 -2.56 16.74 7.48
CA GLU A 115 -2.51 15.72 8.52
C GLU A 115 -2.10 14.35 7.98
N LYS A 116 -1.84 14.21 6.67
CA LYS A 116 -1.44 12.93 6.08
C LYS A 116 -0.11 12.50 6.70
N PRO A 117 -0.04 11.34 7.38
CA PRO A 117 1.20 10.90 8.01
C PRO A 117 2.24 10.60 6.95
N ARG A 118 3.51 10.88 7.25
CA ARG A 118 4.63 10.60 6.34
C ARG A 118 4.74 9.11 6.00
N ASN A 119 4.55 8.25 7.01
CA ASN A 119 4.58 6.81 6.91
C ASN A 119 3.50 6.22 7.82
N HIS A 120 3.04 5.01 7.52
CA HIS A 120 2.35 4.21 8.53
C HIS A 120 3.32 3.74 9.62
N THR A 121 2.79 3.39 10.78
CA THR A 121 3.56 2.91 11.93
C THR A 121 3.48 1.38 12.10
N LEU A 122 3.18 0.65 11.01
CA LEU A 122 3.28 -0.80 11.01
C LEU A 122 4.75 -1.22 11.16
N VAL A 123 5.04 -1.95 12.25
CA VAL A 123 6.32 -2.57 12.65
C VAL A 123 7.50 -1.60 12.79
#